data_AF-A0A1Q7V6X6-F1
#
_entry.id   AF-A0A1Q7V6X6-F1
#
_cell.length_a   1.000
_cell.length_b   1.000
_cell.length_c   1.000
_cell.angle_alpha   90.00
_cell.angle_beta   90.00
_cell.angle_gamma   90.00
#
_symmetry.space_group_name_H-M   'P 1'
#
loop_
_entity.id
_entity.type
_entity.pdbx_description
1 polymer ?
#
loop_
_entity_poly.entity_id
_entity_poly.type
_entity_poly.pdbx_seq_one_letter_code
_entity_poly.pdbx_strand_id
1 'polypeptide(L)'
;MARCFSSTNRTTVTNTANAGFLGTPTFTYTFSDPNGHASTANVSVSVQRAPNRAPVANDDAAEAFRNKPIVISVLANDSDPDGDSFTIQVYDAAGTLIQSNGGS
;
A
#
# COMPACT_ATOMS: atom_id res chain seq x y z
N MET A 1 15.73 -8.21 20.28
CA MET A 1 14.48 -7.42 20.40
C MET A 1 14.62 -6.19 19.53
N ALA A 2 13.88 -6.10 18.42
CA ALA A 2 13.94 -4.95 17.53
C ALA A 2 13.33 -3.73 18.26
N ARG A 3 14.14 -2.70 18.51
CA ARG A 3 13.66 -1.44 19.10
C ARG A 3 12.96 -0.64 18.00
N CYS A 4 11.64 -0.68 17.98
CA CYS A 4 10.83 0.15 17.08
C CYS A 4 10.46 1.51 17.71
N PHE A 5 10.85 1.79 18.96
CA PHE A 5 10.57 3.07 19.62
C PHE A 5 11.85 3.85 19.88
N SER A 6 11.85 5.13 19.52
CA SER A 6 12.90 6.09 19.85
C SER A 6 12.30 7.35 20.47
N SER A 7 12.92 7.88 21.53
CA SER A 7 12.54 9.21 22.04
C SER A 7 13.04 10.28 21.06
N THR A 8 12.14 11.17 20.67
CA THR A 8 12.42 12.27 19.73
C THR A 8 12.60 13.58 20.48
N ASN A 9 11.87 13.76 21.59
CA ASN A 9 12.09 14.81 22.60
C ASN A 9 11.47 14.36 23.94
N ARG A 10 11.51 15.24 24.96
CA ARG A 10 10.92 15.06 26.29
C ARG A 10 9.44 14.68 26.29
N THR A 11 8.71 14.97 25.22
CA THR A 11 7.26 14.73 25.12
C THR A 11 6.85 13.81 23.98
N THR A 12 7.79 13.34 23.16
CA THR A 12 7.48 12.58 21.95
C THR A 12 8.31 11.30 21.84
N VAL A 13 7.63 10.21 21.52
CA VAL A 13 8.22 8.90 21.19
C VAL A 13 7.77 8.55 19.78
N THR A 14 8.72 8.29 18.89
CA THR A 14 8.46 7.86 17.52
C THR A 14 8.45 6.33 17.46
N ASN A 15 7.45 5.75 16.80
CA ASN A 15 7.48 4.36 16.37
C ASN A 15 7.97 4.28 14.92
N THR A 16 8.98 3.45 14.67
CA THR A 16 9.45 3.09 13.32
C THR A 16 9.48 1.57 13.24
N ALA A 17 8.40 0.98 12.74
CA ALA A 17 8.35 -0.45 12.44
C ALA A 17 9.30 -0.78 11.30
N ASN A 18 10.07 -1.87 11.44
CA ASN A 18 10.89 -2.39 10.36
C ASN A 18 10.00 -2.81 9.18
N ALA A 19 10.53 -2.74 7.96
CA ALA A 19 9.84 -3.25 6.78
C ALA A 19 9.34 -4.69 7.01
N GLY A 20 8.06 -4.94 6.72
CA GLY A 20 7.42 -6.24 6.90
C GLY A 20 6.95 -6.58 8.32
N PHE A 21 7.23 -5.74 9.33
CA PHE A 21 6.72 -5.96 10.68
C PHE A 21 5.20 -5.70 10.75
N LEU A 22 4.46 -6.69 11.27
CA LEU A 22 3.05 -6.60 11.61
C LEU A 22 2.87 -7.01 13.07
N GLY A 23 2.02 -6.30 13.81
CA GLY A 23 1.75 -6.60 15.21
C GLY A 23 1.66 -5.36 16.08
N THR A 24 1.66 -5.55 17.39
CA THR A 24 1.36 -4.48 18.35
C THR A 24 2.49 -4.28 19.36
N PRO A 25 3.56 -3.53 19.00
CA PRO A 25 4.60 -3.19 19.95
C PRO A 25 4.05 -2.28 21.06
N THR A 26 4.58 -2.46 22.26
CA THR A 26 4.18 -1.70 23.44
C THR A 26 5.38 -1.06 24.13
N PHE A 27 5.14 0.04 24.84
CA PHE A 27 6.08 0.63 25.78
C PHE A 27 5.33 1.22 26.97
N THR A 28 6.06 1.49 28.06
CA THR A 28 5.52 2.17 29.24
C THR A 28 6.22 3.50 29.45
N TYR A 29 5.52 4.45 30.06
CA TYR A 29 6.12 5.70 30.54
C TYR A 29 5.58 6.06 31.91
N THR A 30 6.36 6.84 32.66
CA THR A 30 6.00 7.36 33.97
C THR A 30 5.97 8.88 33.90
N PHE A 31 4.91 9.49 34.44
CA PHE A 31 4.74 10.92 34.59
C PHE A 31 4.79 11.28 36.06
N SER A 32 5.66 12.22 36.44
CA SER A 32 5.86 12.62 37.84
C SER A 32 5.82 14.12 38.05
N ASP A 33 5.31 14.57 39.21
CA ASP A 33 5.34 15.97 39.63
C ASP A 33 6.58 16.29 40.50
N PRO A 34 6.88 17.58 40.76
CA PRO A 34 8.00 17.97 41.63
C PRO A 34 7.86 17.54 43.10
N ASN A 35 6.67 17.14 43.53
CA ASN A 35 6.38 16.69 44.90
C ASN A 35 6.60 15.18 45.06
N GLY A 36 7.01 14.48 43.99
CA GLY A 36 7.31 13.05 44.00
C GLY A 36 6.11 12.15 43.72
N HIS A 37 4.94 12.69 43.36
CA HIS A 37 3.83 11.88 42.89
C HIS A 37 4.14 11.38 41.47
N ALA A 38 3.83 10.11 41.18
CA ALA A 38 4.06 9.52 39.87
C ALA A 38 2.90 8.60 39.45
N SER A 39 2.64 8.55 38.14
CA SER A 39 1.70 7.62 37.51
C SER A 39 2.35 6.97 36.29
N THR A 40 2.04 5.70 36.04
CA THR A 40 2.60 4.93 34.91
C THR A 40 1.49 4.53 33.95
N ALA A 41 1.75 4.64 32.66
CA ALA A 41 0.84 4.24 31.60
C ALA A 41 1.53 3.32 30.58
N ASN A 42 0.72 2.48 29.91
CA ASN A 42 1.14 1.64 28.79
C ASN A 42 0.62 2.24 27.48
N VAL A 43 1.46 2.22 26.46
CA VAL A 43 1.11 2.59 25.09
C VAL A 43 1.24 1.35 24.22
N SER A 44 0.22 1.10 23.41
CA SER A 44 0.21 0.06 22.38
C SER A 44 0.01 0.70 21.02
N VAL A 45 0.80 0.27 20.03
CA VAL A 45 0.73 0.77 18.65
C VAL A 45 0.42 -0.39 17.73
N SER A 46 -0.75 -0.38 17.07
CA SER A 46 -1.10 -1.42 16.10
C SER A 46 -0.44 -1.11 14.75
N VAL A 47 0.50 -1.95 14.33
CA VAL A 47 1.15 -1.88 13.02
C VAL A 47 0.47 -2.88 12.08
N GLN A 48 -0.21 -2.35 11.09
CA GLN A 48 -0.95 -3.11 10.08
C GLN A 48 -0.32 -2.92 8.69
N ARG A 49 -0.72 -3.75 7.73
CA ARG A 49 -0.36 -3.50 6.33
C ARG A 49 -0.97 -2.18 5.89
N ALA A 50 -0.29 -1.49 4.97
CA ALA A 50 -0.92 -0.41 4.24
C ALA A 50 -2.17 -0.96 3.53
N PRO A 51 -3.25 -0.17 3.42
CA PRO A 51 -4.39 -0.55 2.59
C PRO A 51 -3.93 -0.83 1.16
N ASN A 52 -4.45 -1.90 0.57
CA ASN A 52 -4.21 -2.15 -0.86
C ASN A 52 -4.83 -1.04 -1.70
N ARG A 53 -4.11 -0.56 -2.71
CA ARG A 53 -4.59 0.46 -3.64
C ARG A 53 -5.07 -0.24 -4.92
N ALA A 54 -6.10 0.33 -5.52
CA ALA A 54 -6.63 -0.20 -6.78
C ALA A 54 -5.64 0.06 -7.94
N PRO A 55 -5.62 -0.81 -8.96
CA PRO A 55 -4.91 -0.53 -10.19
C PRO A 55 -5.54 0.65 -10.92
N VAL A 56 -4.72 1.34 -11.70
CA VAL A 56 -5.08 2.49 -12.53
C VAL A 56 -4.97 2.07 -13.99
N ALA A 57 -6.14 1.97 -14.65
CA ALA A 57 -6.22 1.78 -16.10
C ALA A 57 -6.30 3.14 -16.79
N ASN A 58 -5.55 3.33 -17.87
CA ASN A 58 -5.53 4.55 -18.66
C ASN A 58 -5.99 4.27 -20.09
N ASP A 59 -6.85 5.15 -20.63
CA ASP A 59 -7.43 4.94 -21.96
C ASP A 59 -6.37 4.81 -23.07
N ASP A 60 -6.58 3.83 -23.95
CA ASP A 60 -5.79 3.63 -25.16
C ASP A 60 -6.48 4.22 -26.40
N ALA A 61 -5.68 4.75 -27.32
CA ALA A 61 -6.14 5.16 -28.64
C ALA A 61 -5.13 4.74 -29.71
N ALA A 62 -5.65 4.28 -30.86
CA ALA A 62 -4.83 3.94 -32.02
C ALA A 62 -5.57 4.25 -33.33
N GLU A 63 -4.81 4.58 -34.36
CA GLU A 63 -5.30 4.74 -35.72
C GLU A 63 -4.83 3.56 -36.59
N ALA A 64 -5.69 3.10 -37.49
CA ALA A 64 -5.38 1.99 -38.39
C ALA A 64 -5.81 2.32 -39.83
N PHE A 65 -5.05 1.82 -40.79
CA PHE A 65 -5.43 1.86 -42.19
C PHE A 65 -6.21 0.61 -42.57
N ARG A 66 -7.11 0.74 -43.55
CA ARG A 66 -7.88 -0.39 -44.09
C ARG A 66 -6.94 -1.51 -44.53
N ASN A 67 -7.29 -2.75 -44.17
CA ASN A 67 -6.55 -3.98 -44.49
C ASN A 67 -5.11 -4.01 -43.93
N LYS A 68 -4.81 -3.23 -42.88
CA LYS A 68 -3.55 -3.28 -42.15
C LYS A 68 -3.82 -3.63 -40.69
N PRO A 69 -3.37 -4.81 -40.20
CA PRO A 69 -3.49 -5.13 -38.79
C PRO A 69 -2.60 -4.21 -37.97
N ILE A 70 -3.06 -3.88 -36.75
CA ILE A 70 -2.28 -3.17 -35.74
C ILE A 70 -2.28 -3.99 -34.45
N VAL A 71 -1.24 -3.83 -33.64
CA VAL A 71 -1.12 -4.41 -32.30
C VAL A 71 -1.24 -3.26 -31.31
N ILE A 72 -2.11 -3.41 -30.32
CA ILE A 72 -2.31 -2.42 -29.25
C ILE A 72 -1.79 -3.04 -27.95
N SER A 73 -0.92 -2.31 -27.25
CA SER A 73 -0.36 -2.74 -25.96
C SER A 73 -1.17 -2.13 -24.83
N VAL A 74 -2.29 -2.76 -24.49
CA VAL A 74 -3.29 -2.23 -23.54
C VAL A 74 -2.82 -2.04 -22.10
N LEU A 75 -1.60 -2.48 -21.76
CA LEU A 75 -1.02 -2.32 -20.42
C LEU A 75 0.13 -1.32 -20.39
N ALA A 76 0.46 -0.69 -21.52
CA ALA A 76 1.66 0.13 -21.63
C ALA A 76 1.65 1.37 -20.72
N ASN A 77 0.45 1.88 -20.42
CA ASN A 77 0.19 3.05 -19.58
C ASN A 77 -0.58 2.71 -18.30
N ASP A 78 -0.84 1.43 -18.03
CA ASP A 78 -1.52 0.99 -16.82
C ASP A 78 -0.54 0.79 -15.67
N SER A 79 -1.00 0.90 -14.43
CA SER A 79 -0.15 0.72 -13.25
C SER A 79 -0.92 0.20 -12.04
N ASP A 80 -0.26 -0.61 -11.22
CA ASP A 80 -0.72 -0.92 -9.87
C ASP A 80 0.23 -0.26 -8.86
N PRO A 81 -0.27 0.58 -7.93
CA PRO A 81 0.60 1.28 -7.00
C PRO A 81 1.33 0.36 -6.02
N ASP A 82 0.81 -0.82 -5.74
CA ASP A 82 1.37 -1.81 -4.81
C ASP A 82 2.17 -2.91 -5.53
N GLY A 83 2.10 -2.96 -6.86
CA GLY A 83 2.77 -3.97 -7.68
C GLY A 83 2.11 -5.33 -7.55
N ASP A 84 0.80 -5.35 -7.27
CA ASP A 84 0.02 -6.59 -7.20
C ASP A 84 -0.12 -7.25 -8.57
N SER A 85 -0.29 -8.58 -8.57
CA SER A 85 -0.63 -9.34 -9.77
C SER A 85 -1.94 -8.85 -10.39
N PHE A 86 -2.01 -8.84 -11.72
CA PHE A 86 -3.17 -8.31 -12.44
C PHE A 86 -3.90 -9.37 -13.26
N THR A 87 -5.17 -9.11 -13.52
CA THR A 87 -5.97 -9.83 -14.51
C THR A 87 -6.56 -8.83 -15.50
N ILE A 88 -6.53 -9.17 -16.78
CA ILE A 88 -7.14 -8.35 -17.84
C ILE A 88 -8.32 -9.12 -18.44
N GLN A 89 -9.38 -8.39 -18.77
CA GLN A 89 -10.50 -8.87 -19.56
C GLN A 89 -10.78 -7.84 -20.64
N VAL A 90 -10.65 -8.26 -21.90
CA VAL A 90 -10.92 -7.42 -23.06
C VAL A 90 -12.27 -7.84 -23.62
N TYR A 91 -13.14 -6.87 -23.85
CA TYR A 91 -14.46 -7.07 -24.42
C TYR A 91 -14.55 -6.35 -25.77
N ASP A 92 -15.32 -6.91 -26.70
CA ASP A 92 -15.72 -6.18 -27.90
C ASP A 92 -16.85 -5.18 -27.61
N ALA A 93 -17.23 -4.39 -28.62
CA ALA A 93 -18.31 -3.41 -28.50
C ALA A 93 -19.70 -4.03 -28.21
N ALA A 94 -19.87 -5.34 -28.41
CA ALA A 94 -21.09 -6.08 -28.08
C ALA A 94 -21.06 -6.65 -26.66
N GLY A 95 -19.95 -6.48 -25.91
CA GLY A 95 -19.77 -7.03 -24.57
C GLY A 95 -19.33 -8.50 -24.56
N THR A 96 -18.84 -9.03 -25.68
CA THR A 96 -18.29 -10.38 -25.75
C THR A 96 -16.83 -10.36 -25.29
N LEU A 97 -16.44 -11.30 -24.42
CA LEU A 97 -15.05 -11.49 -24.03
C LEU A 97 -14.20 -11.95 -25.22
N ILE A 98 -13.17 -11.19 -25.56
CA ILE A 98 -12.23 -11.50 -26.64
C ILE A 98 -10.84 -11.89 -26.15
N GLN A 99 -10.47 -11.49 -24.92
CA GLN A 99 -9.21 -11.90 -24.30
C GLN A 99 -9.33 -11.89 -22.78
N SER A 100 -8.74 -12.88 -22.11
CA SER A 100 -8.59 -12.89 -20.66
C SER A 100 -7.24 -13.48 -20.28
N ASN A 101 -6.37 -12.66 -19.67
CA ASN A 101 -5.04 -13.08 -19.25
C ASN A 101 -4.76 -12.62 -17.81
N GLY A 102 -3.86 -13.32 -17.12
CA GLY A 102 -3.29 -12.89 -15.85
C GLY A 102 -1.79 -12.62 -15.99
N GLY A 103 -1.27 -11.70 -15.18
CA GLY A 103 0.15 -11.41 -15.05
C GLY A 103 0.55 -11.25 -13.59
N SER A 104 1.86 -11.26 -13.34
CA SER A 104 2.46 -11.01 -12.02
C SER A 104 3.08 -9.63 -11.98
#